data_AF-A0A0L0NI33-F1
#
_entry.id   AF-A0A0L0NI33-F1
#
_cell.length_a   1.000
_cell.length_b   1.000
_cell.length_c   1.000
_cell.angle_alpha   90.00
_cell.angle_beta   90.00
_cell.angle_gamma   90.00
#
_symmetry.space_group_name_H-M   'P 1'
#
loop_
_entity.id
_entity.type
_entity.pdbx_description
1 polymer ?
#
loop_
_entity_poly.entity_id
_entity_poly.type
_entity_poly.pdbx_seq_one_letter_code
_entity_poly.pdbx_strand_id
1 'polypeptide(L)'
;MKFRTHDIEKAPAQELVGTQHLVIASNAVHATHSLCESARNVRKALRPDGFLLMLEMTRTPYWVDLIFGLFEGWWLFDDGRRHALTHESRWQTDLQAVGYGHVDWTDGERPESDIEKLILAAASPSSRCERLPNLPTLGYQTKRGASADCAAREQVVAKYVRDLTDGFGEAIKRDASLSLPSTSPTTNIAQPGPGAKCVLITGATGGLGAHLVAEAALRTDVTRVVCLNRRGKQDARERQEHALRKKGIELPLEAMAKVDVLEADLSHARLGLPDETYCSLLESVTHIVHNAWLMHSKWPVKRFEPQLRIMAHMLGLARDISIRGPPGSLVSFEFVSSIATVGHHPLWTGKPVVPEERVPIESVLPTGYGDAKYICERMLDATLHQYPDRFRAAAVRLGQIAGSRINGHWNPREHVSFLIKSSQTLGALPALPGSMGWTPADDMAGTLIDIVMQPDEVVLHPIYHVENPIRQPWRDTLTVLADALAMPRDEEVIVPLEHWVQRVRDWPRSEDNGPQGANPAYLLVDFLADNFIRMSCGGLLLGTAKAREHSPTLARLGPVSESLTRLFVSSWQDMGFLA
;
A
#
# COMPACT_ATOMS: atom_id res chain seq x y z
N MET A 1 -16.19 -25.19 -28.20
CA MET A 1 -14.72 -25.15 -28.31
C MET A 1 -14.23 -26.56 -28.63
N LYS A 2 -13.40 -26.75 -29.66
CA LYS A 2 -12.83 -28.05 -30.04
C LYS A 2 -11.32 -27.98 -29.87
N PHE A 3 -10.72 -28.93 -29.17
CA PHE A 3 -9.27 -29.00 -28.96
C PHE A 3 -8.68 -30.09 -29.84
N ARG A 4 -7.59 -29.77 -30.54
CA ARG A 4 -6.88 -30.70 -31.44
C ARG A 4 -5.40 -30.38 -31.46
N THR A 5 -4.59 -31.39 -31.70
CA THR A 5 -3.16 -31.21 -31.96
C THR A 5 -2.99 -30.94 -33.45
N HIS A 6 -2.23 -29.89 -33.79
CA HIS A 6 -1.88 -29.57 -35.17
C HIS A 6 -0.45 -29.05 -35.20
N ASP A 7 0.33 -29.58 -36.13
CA ASP A 7 1.68 -29.13 -36.46
C ASP A 7 1.58 -28.03 -37.51
N ILE A 8 1.93 -26.80 -37.14
CA ILE A 8 1.81 -25.61 -37.99
C ILE A 8 2.77 -25.61 -39.19
N GLU A 9 3.78 -26.49 -39.19
CA GLU A 9 4.65 -26.74 -40.34
C GLU A 9 3.98 -27.60 -41.42
N LYS A 10 2.79 -28.15 -41.14
CA LYS A 10 2.00 -28.95 -42.08
C LYS A 10 0.73 -28.21 -42.51
N ALA A 11 0.17 -28.60 -43.65
CA ALA A 11 -1.10 -28.04 -44.13
C ALA A 11 -2.22 -28.26 -43.10
N PRO A 12 -3.11 -27.27 -42.89
CA PRO A 12 -4.24 -27.42 -41.98
C PRO A 12 -5.20 -28.52 -42.48
N ALA A 13 -5.96 -29.11 -41.56
CA ALA A 13 -6.98 -30.09 -41.91
C ALA A 13 -7.96 -29.50 -42.95
N GLN A 14 -8.45 -30.32 -43.88
CA GLN A 14 -9.25 -29.86 -45.02
C GLN A 14 -10.47 -29.02 -44.62
N GLU A 15 -11.10 -29.30 -43.47
CA GLU A 15 -12.23 -28.54 -42.93
C GLU A 15 -11.88 -27.12 -42.42
N LEU A 16 -10.60 -26.86 -42.16
CA LEU A 16 -10.10 -25.56 -41.71
C LEU A 16 -9.61 -24.68 -42.86
N VAL A 17 -9.41 -25.25 -44.06
CA VAL A 17 -8.90 -24.51 -45.22
C VAL A 17 -9.91 -23.45 -45.66
N GLY A 18 -9.48 -22.18 -45.65
CA GLY A 18 -10.29 -21.05 -46.10
C GLY A 18 -11.54 -20.77 -45.26
N THR A 19 -11.63 -21.28 -44.02
CA THR A 19 -12.83 -21.12 -43.19
C THR A 19 -12.64 -20.18 -42.02
N GLN A 20 -11.40 -19.87 -41.62
CA GLN A 20 -11.12 -19.07 -40.43
C GLN A 20 -11.05 -17.57 -40.76
N HIS A 21 -11.76 -16.74 -39.99
CA HIS A 21 -11.61 -15.29 -40.04
C HIS A 21 -10.35 -14.83 -39.30
N LEU A 22 -9.97 -15.57 -38.25
CA LEU A 22 -8.84 -15.23 -37.39
C LEU A 22 -8.09 -16.50 -37.01
N VAL A 23 -6.76 -16.45 -37.12
CA VAL A 23 -5.86 -17.38 -36.46
C VAL A 23 -5.05 -16.60 -35.44
N ILE A 24 -5.05 -17.04 -34.19
CA ILE A 24 -4.25 -16.45 -33.12
C ILE A 24 -3.10 -17.41 -32.79
N ALA A 25 -1.87 -16.93 -32.85
CA ALA A 25 -0.68 -17.65 -32.40
C ALA A 25 0.00 -16.85 -31.28
N SER A 26 0.50 -17.53 -30.26
CA SER A 26 1.20 -16.89 -29.14
C SER A 26 2.50 -17.63 -28.91
N ASN A 27 3.61 -16.96 -29.22
CA ASN A 27 4.98 -17.46 -29.05
C ASN A 27 5.15 -18.88 -29.59
N ALA A 28 4.66 -19.12 -30.81
CA ALA A 28 4.53 -20.45 -31.38
C ALA A 28 5.15 -20.56 -32.77
N VAL A 29 5.08 -19.52 -33.58
CA VAL A 29 5.57 -19.59 -34.97
C VAL A 29 7.08 -19.45 -35.01
N HIS A 30 7.69 -18.72 -34.06
CA HIS A 30 9.16 -18.61 -33.99
C HIS A 30 9.87 -19.95 -33.73
N ALA A 31 9.17 -20.92 -33.11
CA ALA A 31 9.73 -22.21 -32.71
C ALA A 31 9.64 -23.28 -33.82
N THR A 32 9.56 -22.86 -35.09
CA THR A 32 9.52 -23.75 -36.26
C THR A 32 10.80 -23.64 -37.09
N HIS A 33 11.00 -24.60 -37.98
CA HIS A 33 12.16 -24.62 -38.89
C HIS A 33 12.15 -23.40 -39.83
N SER A 34 10.99 -23.11 -40.43
CA SER A 34 10.82 -22.02 -41.39
C SER A 34 9.59 -21.19 -41.11
N LEU A 35 9.80 -19.89 -40.84
CA LEU A 35 8.72 -18.92 -40.65
C LEU A 35 7.82 -18.86 -41.89
N CYS A 36 8.41 -18.90 -43.08
CA CYS A 36 7.69 -18.89 -44.35
C CYS A 36 6.80 -20.13 -44.50
N GLU A 37 7.31 -21.34 -44.24
CA GLU A 37 6.51 -22.56 -44.38
C GLU A 37 5.31 -22.56 -43.40
N SER A 38 5.57 -22.24 -42.14
CA SER A 38 4.51 -22.18 -41.11
C SER A 38 3.48 -21.10 -41.46
N ALA A 39 3.92 -19.90 -41.82
CA ALA A 39 3.02 -18.81 -42.23
C ALA A 39 2.21 -19.19 -43.48
N ARG A 40 2.81 -19.87 -44.47
CA ARG A 40 2.10 -20.34 -45.67
C ARG A 40 1.01 -21.34 -45.32
N ASN A 41 1.26 -22.24 -44.37
CA ASN A 41 0.25 -23.21 -43.94
C ASN A 41 -0.87 -22.55 -43.13
N VAL A 42 -0.54 -21.63 -42.22
CA VAL A 42 -1.53 -20.83 -41.49
C VAL A 42 -2.40 -20.03 -42.48
N ARG A 43 -1.80 -19.45 -43.53
CA ARG A 43 -2.50 -18.69 -44.56
C ARG A 43 -3.58 -19.50 -45.28
N LYS A 44 -3.38 -20.81 -45.45
CA LYS A 44 -4.37 -21.72 -46.06
C LYS A 44 -5.63 -21.86 -45.21
N ALA A 45 -5.53 -21.71 -43.89
CA ALA A 45 -6.71 -21.78 -43.01
C ALA A 45 -7.56 -20.51 -43.08
N LEU A 46 -6.95 -19.37 -43.41
CA LEU A 46 -7.60 -18.07 -43.44
C LEU A 46 -8.46 -17.87 -44.69
N ARG A 47 -9.65 -17.32 -44.47
CA ARG A 47 -10.48 -16.72 -45.51
C ARG A 47 -9.76 -15.54 -46.19
N PRO A 48 -10.16 -15.13 -47.40
CA PRO A 48 -9.60 -13.94 -48.05
C PRO A 48 -9.74 -12.65 -47.23
N ASP A 49 -10.81 -12.52 -46.44
CA ASP A 49 -11.12 -11.40 -45.54
C ASP A 49 -10.58 -11.57 -44.11
N GLY A 50 -9.82 -12.65 -43.86
CA GLY A 50 -9.28 -12.96 -42.54
C GLY A 50 -7.94 -12.31 -42.23
N PHE A 51 -7.47 -12.50 -41.00
CA PHE A 51 -6.16 -12.04 -40.54
C PHE A 51 -5.50 -13.04 -39.58
N LEU A 52 -4.18 -13.10 -39.61
CA LEU A 52 -3.35 -13.75 -38.61
C LEU A 52 -2.97 -12.72 -37.55
N LEU A 53 -3.11 -13.08 -36.28
CA LEU A 53 -2.67 -12.31 -35.15
C LEU A 53 -1.64 -13.11 -34.35
N MET A 54 -0.43 -12.59 -34.22
CA MET A 54 0.66 -13.26 -33.51
C MET A 54 1.12 -12.41 -32.34
N LEU A 55 1.25 -13.00 -31.15
CA LEU A 55 2.03 -12.44 -30.06
C LEU A 55 3.41 -13.09 -30.12
N GLU A 56 4.45 -12.33 -30.45
CA GLU A 56 5.81 -12.86 -30.64
C GLU A 56 6.85 -11.96 -29.97
N MET A 57 7.89 -12.58 -29.41
CA MET A 57 9.08 -11.87 -28.97
C MET A 57 9.95 -11.46 -30.17
N THR A 58 10.33 -10.19 -30.22
CA THR A 58 11.06 -9.57 -31.37
C THR A 58 12.46 -9.08 -31.02
N ARG A 59 12.84 -9.13 -29.74
CA ARG A 59 14.21 -8.91 -29.25
C ARG A 59 14.62 -10.08 -28.36
N THR A 60 15.92 -10.25 -28.16
CA THR A 60 16.49 -11.34 -27.37
C THR A 60 16.80 -10.89 -25.93
N PRO A 61 15.91 -11.14 -24.96
CA PRO A 61 16.26 -11.02 -23.56
C PRO A 61 17.12 -12.22 -23.13
N TYR A 62 18.36 -11.98 -22.70
CA TYR A 62 19.33 -13.03 -22.38
C TYR A 62 18.84 -14.08 -21.35
N TRP A 63 17.94 -13.70 -20.44
CA TRP A 63 17.38 -14.63 -19.46
C TRP A 63 16.44 -15.68 -20.08
N VAL A 64 15.82 -15.39 -21.23
CA VAL A 64 14.98 -16.35 -21.95
C VAL A 64 15.84 -17.47 -22.53
N ASP A 65 17.02 -17.16 -23.07
CA ASP A 65 17.95 -18.19 -23.56
C ASP A 65 18.52 -19.06 -22.44
N LEU A 66 18.71 -18.50 -21.24
CA LEU A 66 19.12 -19.30 -20.07
C LEU A 66 18.08 -20.35 -19.67
N ILE A 67 16.79 -20.11 -19.94
CA ILE A 67 15.71 -21.02 -19.60
C ILE A 67 15.39 -21.92 -20.79
N PHE A 68 15.09 -21.33 -21.94
CA PHE A 68 14.56 -22.03 -23.11
C PHE A 68 15.63 -22.50 -24.07
N GLY A 69 16.81 -21.87 -24.09
CA GLY A 69 17.94 -22.29 -24.91
C GLY A 69 18.53 -23.65 -24.53
N LEU A 70 18.05 -24.28 -23.45
CA LEU A 70 18.37 -25.66 -23.12
C LEU A 70 17.48 -26.68 -23.85
N PHE A 71 16.36 -26.25 -24.45
CA PHE A 71 15.49 -27.11 -25.24
C PHE A 71 15.90 -27.08 -26.70
N GLU A 72 16.07 -28.25 -27.31
CA GLU A 72 16.35 -28.39 -28.75
C GLU A 72 15.33 -27.65 -29.62
N GLY A 73 14.06 -27.65 -29.19
CA GLY A 73 12.96 -26.91 -29.82
C GLY A 73 13.19 -25.41 -30.01
N TRP A 74 13.99 -24.78 -29.15
CA TRP A 74 14.32 -23.34 -29.26
C TRP A 74 15.23 -23.06 -30.46
N TRP A 75 15.99 -24.04 -30.93
CA TRP A 75 17.01 -23.88 -31.96
C TRP A 75 16.68 -24.56 -33.28
N LEU A 76 15.41 -24.92 -33.53
CA LEU A 76 14.98 -25.67 -34.72
C LEU A 76 15.09 -24.90 -36.05
N PHE A 77 15.32 -23.59 -36.01
CA PHE A 77 15.29 -22.75 -37.21
C PHE A 77 16.40 -23.08 -38.21
N ASP A 78 16.04 -23.20 -39.50
CA ASP A 78 16.98 -23.44 -40.62
C ASP A 78 16.74 -22.51 -41.83
N ASP A 79 15.95 -21.44 -41.62
CA ASP A 79 15.54 -20.45 -42.63
C ASP A 79 16.43 -19.19 -42.69
N GLY A 80 17.70 -19.34 -42.30
CA GLY A 80 18.70 -18.27 -42.29
C GLY A 80 18.54 -17.27 -41.14
N ARG A 81 17.66 -17.52 -40.18
CA ARG A 81 17.69 -16.83 -38.87
C ARG A 81 19.00 -17.16 -38.13
N ARG A 82 19.44 -16.23 -37.29
CA ARG A 82 20.60 -16.41 -36.38
C ARG A 82 20.17 -16.71 -34.95
N HIS A 83 18.88 -16.62 -34.67
CA HIS A 83 18.27 -16.80 -33.37
C HIS A 83 16.80 -17.20 -33.54
N ALA A 84 16.22 -17.86 -32.52
CA ALA A 84 14.81 -18.28 -32.53
C ALA A 84 13.90 -17.06 -32.75
N LEU A 85 14.19 -15.99 -32.02
CA LEU A 85 13.53 -14.70 -32.06
C LEU A 85 14.07 -13.82 -33.20
N THR A 86 13.20 -13.02 -33.80
CA THR A 86 13.57 -12.14 -34.93
C THR A 86 12.83 -10.81 -34.90
N HIS A 87 13.44 -9.79 -35.51
CA HIS A 87 12.87 -8.46 -35.61
C HIS A 87 11.55 -8.46 -36.40
N GLU A 88 10.59 -7.64 -35.99
CA GLU A 88 9.29 -7.42 -36.62
C GLU A 88 9.36 -7.17 -38.14
N SER A 89 10.41 -6.50 -38.62
CA SER A 89 10.65 -6.28 -40.06
C SER A 89 10.93 -7.57 -40.82
N ARG A 90 11.58 -8.57 -40.20
CA ARG A 90 11.76 -9.90 -40.79
C ARG A 90 10.42 -10.63 -40.86
N TRP A 91 9.61 -10.58 -39.79
CA TRP A 91 8.25 -11.12 -39.81
C TRP A 91 7.43 -10.57 -40.96
N GLN A 92 7.43 -9.24 -41.16
CA GLN A 92 6.76 -8.60 -42.29
C GLN A 92 7.24 -9.15 -43.63
N THR A 93 8.55 -9.30 -43.80
CA THR A 93 9.14 -9.82 -45.04
C THR A 93 8.66 -11.25 -45.33
N ASP A 94 8.75 -12.14 -44.34
CA ASP A 94 8.40 -13.56 -44.50
C ASP A 94 6.89 -13.76 -44.72
N LEU A 95 6.05 -13.03 -43.97
CA LEU A 95 4.60 -13.05 -44.13
C LEU A 95 4.19 -12.56 -45.53
N GLN A 96 4.77 -11.45 -45.99
CA GLN A 96 4.47 -10.92 -47.32
C GLN A 96 4.97 -11.83 -48.45
N ALA A 97 6.09 -12.53 -48.26
CA ALA A 97 6.63 -13.49 -49.23
C ALA A 97 5.67 -14.67 -49.47
N VAL A 98 4.82 -15.01 -48.49
CA VAL A 98 3.86 -16.12 -48.59
C VAL A 98 2.42 -15.69 -48.83
N GLY A 99 2.22 -14.43 -49.24
CA GLY A 99 0.95 -13.94 -49.76
C GLY A 99 0.03 -13.28 -48.73
N TYR A 100 0.55 -12.87 -47.57
CA TYR A 100 -0.14 -11.88 -46.74
C TYR A 100 -0.03 -10.48 -47.39
N GLY A 101 -1.04 -9.64 -47.15
CA GLY A 101 -1.09 -8.27 -47.64
C GLY A 101 -0.48 -7.29 -46.65
N HIS A 102 -1.34 -6.52 -45.96
CA HIS A 102 -0.89 -5.62 -44.91
C HIS A 102 -0.33 -6.40 -43.72
N VAL A 103 0.84 -5.99 -43.24
CA VAL A 103 1.45 -6.51 -42.01
C VAL A 103 1.87 -5.32 -41.17
N ASP A 104 1.45 -5.32 -39.91
CA ASP A 104 1.73 -4.25 -38.94
C ASP A 104 1.89 -4.84 -37.53
N TRP A 105 2.35 -4.03 -36.58
CA TRP A 105 2.56 -4.46 -35.21
C TRP A 105 2.40 -3.31 -34.21
N THR A 106 2.18 -3.67 -32.95
CA THR A 106 2.09 -2.72 -31.84
C THR A 106 3.44 -2.07 -31.50
N ASP A 107 3.40 -0.78 -31.22
CA ASP A 107 4.49 0.00 -30.63
C ASP A 107 4.04 0.64 -29.30
N GLY A 108 5.00 1.11 -28.49
CA GLY A 108 4.72 1.74 -27.19
C GLY A 108 5.97 2.38 -26.57
N GLU A 109 5.78 3.20 -25.53
CA GLU A 109 6.87 3.92 -24.83
C GLU A 109 7.53 3.09 -23.72
N ARG A 110 7.00 1.89 -23.43
CA ARG A 110 7.54 1.02 -22.38
C ARG A 110 8.64 0.10 -22.96
N PRO A 111 9.73 -0.18 -22.23
CA PRO A 111 10.79 -1.09 -22.68
C PRO A 111 10.26 -2.48 -23.09
N GLU A 112 9.19 -2.98 -22.46
CA GLU A 112 8.60 -4.27 -22.79
C GLU A 112 7.97 -4.28 -24.20
N SER A 113 7.52 -3.13 -24.71
CA SER A 113 6.96 -2.99 -26.07
C SER A 113 8.01 -3.18 -27.18
N ASP A 114 9.29 -3.11 -26.84
CA ASP A 114 10.39 -3.47 -27.73
C ASP A 114 10.69 -4.97 -27.69
N ILE A 115 10.32 -5.67 -26.62
CA ILE A 115 10.63 -7.10 -26.47
C ILE A 115 9.53 -7.96 -27.08
N GLU A 116 8.26 -7.70 -26.76
CA GLU A 116 7.12 -8.51 -27.19
C GLU A 116 6.12 -7.66 -27.97
N LYS A 117 5.72 -8.13 -29.15
CA LYS A 117 4.86 -7.39 -30.07
C LYS A 117 3.67 -8.23 -30.50
N LEU A 118 2.52 -7.55 -30.65
CA LEU A 118 1.37 -8.09 -31.34
C LEU A 118 1.51 -7.74 -32.83
N ILE A 119 1.69 -8.77 -33.67
CA ILE A 119 1.87 -8.66 -35.12
C ILE A 119 0.56 -9.09 -35.79
N LEU A 120 0.03 -8.24 -36.66
CA LEU A 120 -1.17 -8.50 -37.45
C LEU A 120 -0.78 -8.66 -38.92
N ALA A 121 -1.34 -9.68 -39.58
CA ALA A 121 -1.14 -9.92 -41.01
C ALA A 121 -2.47 -10.22 -41.71
N ALA A 122 -2.89 -9.33 -42.61
CA ALA A 122 -4.10 -9.50 -43.40
C ALA A 122 -3.92 -10.57 -44.49
N ALA A 123 -4.91 -11.44 -44.63
CA ALA A 123 -4.83 -12.55 -45.57
C ALA A 123 -4.77 -12.07 -47.02
N SER A 124 -5.59 -11.09 -47.43
CA SER A 124 -5.63 -10.67 -48.83
C SER A 124 -4.37 -9.89 -49.26
N PRO A 125 -3.66 -10.30 -50.32
CA PRO A 125 -2.56 -9.51 -50.90
C PRO A 125 -2.97 -8.09 -51.33
N SER A 126 -4.25 -7.90 -51.70
CA SER A 126 -4.78 -6.59 -52.13
C SER A 126 -4.93 -5.59 -50.97
N SER A 127 -4.74 -6.02 -49.72
CA SER A 127 -4.78 -5.14 -48.55
C SER A 127 -3.49 -4.36 -48.33
N ARG A 128 -2.45 -4.55 -49.16
CA ARG A 128 -1.16 -3.86 -49.01
C ARG A 128 -1.36 -2.33 -49.01
N CYS A 129 -1.00 -1.72 -47.89
CA CYS A 129 -0.85 -0.28 -47.73
C CYS A 129 0.43 0.00 -46.93
N GLU A 130 0.95 1.21 -47.07
CA GLU A 130 2.06 1.68 -46.24
C GLU A 130 1.66 1.64 -44.77
N ARG A 131 2.62 1.27 -43.91
CA ARG A 131 2.45 1.39 -42.46
C ARG A 131 2.14 2.85 -42.16
N LEU A 132 1.07 3.10 -41.41
CA LEU A 132 0.79 4.45 -40.96
C LEU A 132 2.00 4.95 -40.16
N PRO A 133 2.46 6.20 -40.37
CA PRO A 133 3.51 6.75 -39.53
C PRO A 133 3.06 6.65 -38.08
N ASN A 134 4.00 6.42 -37.16
CA ASN A 134 3.73 6.46 -35.74
C ASN A 134 2.96 7.75 -35.47
N LEU A 135 1.67 7.62 -35.15
CA LEU A 135 0.90 8.76 -34.69
C LEU A 135 1.71 9.33 -33.52
N PRO A 136 2.05 10.64 -33.51
CA PRO A 136 2.64 11.23 -32.32
C PRO A 136 1.76 10.80 -31.18
N THR A 137 2.36 10.11 -30.18
CA THR A 137 1.62 9.58 -29.04
C THR A 137 0.70 10.72 -28.63
N LEU A 138 -0.61 10.54 -28.80
CA LEU A 138 -1.60 11.50 -28.39
C LEU A 138 -1.48 11.41 -26.89
N GLY A 139 -0.54 12.21 -26.34
CA GLY A 139 0.29 11.82 -25.20
C GLY A 139 -0.63 11.23 -24.19
N TYR A 140 -0.51 9.92 -23.95
CA TYR A 140 -1.58 9.05 -23.45
C TYR A 140 -2.11 9.66 -22.16
N GLN A 141 -3.03 10.61 -22.30
CA GLN A 141 -3.92 11.07 -21.28
C GLN A 141 -4.78 9.85 -21.18
N THR A 142 -4.37 8.95 -20.29
CA THR A 142 -5.15 7.81 -19.83
C THR A 142 -6.57 8.32 -19.76
N LYS A 143 -7.39 7.95 -20.75
CA LYS A 143 -8.81 8.18 -20.67
C LYS A 143 -9.19 7.58 -19.34
N ARG A 144 -9.74 8.43 -18.46
CA ARG A 144 -10.18 8.17 -17.09
C ARG A 144 -11.30 7.12 -17.07
N GLY A 145 -11.01 5.92 -17.52
CA GLY A 145 -11.80 4.72 -17.33
C GLY A 145 -11.05 3.84 -16.33
N ALA A 146 -11.77 3.31 -15.35
CA ALA A 146 -11.23 2.33 -14.41
C ALA A 146 -10.52 1.22 -15.19
N SER A 147 -9.24 1.00 -14.91
CA SER A 147 -8.52 -0.16 -15.45
C SER A 147 -9.31 -1.44 -15.11
N ALA A 148 -9.25 -2.47 -15.96
CA ALA A 148 -9.85 -3.77 -15.66
C ALA A 148 -9.36 -4.34 -14.31
N ASP A 149 -8.14 -3.97 -13.90
CA ASP A 149 -7.57 -4.24 -12.57
C ASP A 149 -8.37 -3.57 -11.43
N CYS A 150 -8.71 -2.29 -11.57
CA CYS A 150 -9.48 -1.55 -10.57
C CYS A 150 -10.87 -2.16 -10.36
N ALA A 151 -11.55 -2.57 -11.43
CA ALA A 151 -12.85 -3.23 -11.33
C ALA A 151 -12.76 -4.57 -10.59
N ALA A 152 -11.73 -5.38 -10.88
CA ALA A 152 -11.50 -6.65 -10.18
C ALA A 152 -11.16 -6.43 -8.69
N ARG A 153 -10.30 -5.46 -8.39
CA ARG A 153 -9.97 -5.06 -7.02
C ARG A 153 -11.19 -4.57 -6.26
N GLU A 154 -12.03 -3.72 -6.86
CA GLU A 154 -13.27 -3.24 -6.23
C GLU A 154 -14.24 -4.39 -5.93
N GLN A 155 -14.34 -5.41 -6.79
CA GLN A 155 -15.14 -6.60 -6.49
C GLN A 155 -14.63 -7.35 -5.25
N VAL A 156 -13.30 -7.48 -5.13
CA VAL A 156 -12.66 -8.10 -3.95
C VAL A 156 -12.91 -7.26 -2.70
N VAL A 157 -12.72 -5.94 -2.78
CA VAL A 157 -12.98 -5.00 -1.69
C VAL A 157 -14.44 -5.10 -1.24
N ALA A 158 -15.38 -4.97 -2.17
CA ALA A 158 -16.81 -5.03 -1.89
C ALA A 158 -17.23 -6.38 -1.30
N LYS A 159 -16.60 -7.49 -1.72
CA LYS A 159 -16.82 -8.80 -1.11
C LYS A 159 -16.39 -8.82 0.35
N TYR A 160 -15.16 -8.42 0.66
CA TYR A 160 -14.69 -8.40 2.05
C TYR A 160 -15.53 -7.49 2.94
N VAL A 161 -15.91 -6.31 2.45
CA VAL A 161 -16.79 -5.39 3.19
C VAL A 161 -18.11 -6.08 3.51
N ARG A 162 -18.82 -6.61 2.49
CA ARG A 162 -20.10 -7.30 2.72
C ARG A 162 -19.97 -8.46 3.71
N ASP A 163 -19.00 -9.36 3.48
CA ASP A 163 -18.86 -10.59 4.26
C ASP A 163 -18.49 -10.30 5.73
N LEU A 164 -17.70 -9.25 6.00
CA LEU A 164 -17.18 -8.95 7.33
C LEU A 164 -18.02 -7.92 8.11
N THR A 165 -18.95 -7.23 7.46
CA THR A 165 -19.89 -6.30 8.11
C THR A 165 -21.32 -6.85 8.16
N ASP A 166 -21.55 -8.07 7.68
CA ASP A 166 -22.86 -8.70 7.68
C ASP A 166 -23.43 -8.82 9.11
N GLY A 167 -24.74 -8.61 9.24
CA GLY A 167 -25.44 -8.65 10.52
C GLY A 167 -25.14 -7.49 11.49
N PHE A 168 -24.24 -6.54 11.16
CA PHE A 168 -23.90 -5.42 12.04
C PHE A 168 -25.14 -4.59 12.42
N GLY A 169 -25.92 -4.17 11.42
CA GLY A 169 -27.11 -3.35 11.65
C GLY A 169 -28.29 -4.11 12.28
N GLU A 170 -28.43 -5.40 12.00
CA GLU A 170 -29.46 -6.24 12.62
C GLU A 170 -29.21 -6.43 14.12
N ALA A 171 -27.94 -6.52 14.54
CA ALA A 171 -27.59 -6.56 15.95
C ALA A 171 -27.99 -5.26 16.70
N ILE A 172 -27.83 -4.09 16.07
CA ILE A 172 -28.28 -2.81 16.65
C ILE A 172 -29.80 -2.75 16.77
N LYS A 173 -30.55 -3.18 15.75
CA LYS A 173 -32.03 -3.14 15.75
C LYS A 173 -32.66 -4.08 16.77
N ARG A 174 -32.13 -5.31 16.90
CA ARG A 174 -32.67 -6.32 17.82
C ARG A 174 -32.69 -5.82 19.26
N ASP A 175 -31.65 -5.12 19.69
CA ASP A 175 -31.57 -4.58 21.04
C ASP A 175 -32.51 -3.38 21.26
N ALA A 176 -32.62 -2.47 20.27
CA ALA A 176 -33.59 -1.38 20.31
C ALA A 176 -35.04 -1.89 20.48
N SER A 177 -35.36 -3.09 19.99
CA SER A 177 -36.68 -3.72 20.16
C SER A 177 -36.89 -4.45 21.50
N LEU A 178 -35.84 -4.76 22.26
CA LEU A 178 -35.89 -5.48 23.54
C LEU A 178 -35.84 -4.57 24.78
N SER A 179 -35.86 -3.25 24.58
CA SER A 179 -35.86 -2.25 25.65
C SER A 179 -37.20 -2.21 26.41
N LEU A 180 -37.41 -3.11 27.37
CA LEU A 180 -38.44 -3.08 28.42
C LEU A 180 -37.80 -2.71 29.79
N PRO A 181 -38.55 -2.14 30.75
CA PRO A 181 -37.98 -1.32 31.82
C PRO A 181 -37.09 -2.10 32.79
N SER A 182 -35.92 -1.52 33.09
CA SER A 182 -34.90 -2.09 33.97
C SER A 182 -35.45 -2.37 35.38
N THR A 183 -35.32 -3.60 35.84
CA THR A 183 -35.42 -3.93 37.27
C THR A 183 -34.21 -4.79 37.66
N SER A 184 -33.68 -4.49 38.85
CA SER A 184 -32.67 -5.24 39.64
C SER A 184 -31.20 -4.77 39.53
N PRO A 185 -30.36 -5.01 40.56
CA PRO A 185 -30.05 -4.01 41.59
C PRO A 185 -28.58 -3.55 41.53
N THR A 186 -28.37 -2.29 41.90
CA THR A 186 -27.09 -1.59 42.02
C THR A 186 -26.12 -2.29 42.98
N THR A 187 -25.11 -2.97 42.42
CA THR A 187 -23.84 -3.19 43.12
C THR A 187 -22.97 -1.95 42.99
N ASN A 188 -22.52 -1.46 44.14
CA ASN A 188 -21.86 -0.17 44.34
C ASN A 188 -20.40 -0.19 43.87
N ILE A 189 -20.16 -0.37 42.57
CA ILE A 189 -18.89 0.01 41.93
C ILE A 189 -19.04 1.50 41.63
N ALA A 190 -18.12 2.32 42.15
CA ALA A 190 -18.12 3.76 41.92
C ALA A 190 -18.28 4.05 40.43
N GLN A 191 -19.46 4.53 40.03
CA GLN A 191 -19.69 4.91 38.64
C GLN A 191 -18.71 6.03 38.29
N PRO A 192 -18.04 5.96 37.13
CA PRO A 192 -17.20 7.06 36.67
C PRO A 192 -18.04 8.35 36.69
N GLY A 193 -17.51 9.42 37.27
CA GLY A 193 -18.22 10.70 37.31
C GLY A 193 -18.61 11.14 35.89
N PRO A 194 -19.71 11.90 35.74
CA PRO A 194 -20.12 12.42 34.44
C PRO A 194 -18.94 13.14 33.76
N GLY A 195 -18.51 12.61 32.61
CA GLY A 195 -17.37 13.14 31.82
C GLY A 195 -16.06 12.33 31.90
N ALA A 196 -15.99 11.24 32.67
CA ALA A 196 -14.79 10.39 32.72
C ALA A 196 -14.58 9.61 31.41
N LYS A 197 -13.46 9.83 30.71
CA LYS A 197 -13.13 9.13 29.45
C LYS A 197 -12.21 7.93 29.71
N CYS A 198 -12.44 6.85 28.97
CA CYS A 198 -11.61 5.64 28.95
C CYS A 198 -11.22 5.36 27.49
N VAL A 199 -9.91 5.36 27.22
CA VAL A 199 -9.38 5.23 25.86
C VAL A 199 -8.77 3.85 25.69
N LEU A 200 -9.30 3.06 24.75
CA LEU A 200 -8.75 1.78 24.36
C LEU A 200 -7.84 1.94 23.14
N ILE A 201 -6.60 1.46 23.26
CA ILE A 201 -5.58 1.58 22.21
C ILE A 201 -5.08 0.19 21.83
N THR A 202 -5.18 -0.15 20.55
CA THR A 202 -4.54 -1.36 20.01
C THR A 202 -3.13 -1.04 19.48
N GLY A 203 -2.19 -1.99 19.63
CA GLY A 203 -0.83 -1.79 19.12
C GLY A 203 0.00 -0.82 19.96
N ALA A 204 -0.34 -0.71 21.26
CA ALA A 204 0.25 0.18 22.25
C ALA A 204 1.77 0.02 22.47
N THR A 205 2.35 -1.10 22.05
CA THR A 205 3.81 -1.36 22.12
C THR A 205 4.59 -0.95 20.85
N GLY A 206 3.87 -0.56 19.79
CA GLY A 206 4.46 -0.18 18.50
C GLY A 206 5.24 1.13 18.52
N GLY A 207 5.69 1.58 17.34
CA GLY A 207 6.36 2.88 17.18
C GLY A 207 5.44 4.03 17.58
N LEU A 208 4.32 4.19 16.88
CA LEU A 208 3.30 5.20 17.18
C LEU A 208 2.49 4.89 18.46
N GLY A 209 2.19 3.61 18.71
CA GLY A 209 1.32 3.20 19.80
C GLY A 209 1.80 3.59 21.20
N ALA A 210 3.11 3.59 21.44
CA ALA A 210 3.67 4.01 22.73
C ALA A 210 3.41 5.51 22.99
N HIS A 211 3.51 6.35 21.95
CA HIS A 211 3.17 7.77 22.05
C HIS A 211 1.67 7.99 22.23
N LEU A 212 0.80 7.21 21.55
CA LEU A 212 -0.66 7.29 21.76
C LEU A 212 -1.03 7.02 23.23
N VAL A 213 -0.41 6.02 23.86
CA VAL A 213 -0.62 5.73 25.29
C VAL A 213 -0.19 6.90 26.16
N ALA A 214 0.97 7.50 25.85
CA ALA A 214 1.50 8.63 26.60
C ALA A 214 0.57 9.85 26.51
N GLU A 215 0.19 10.24 25.30
CA GLU A 215 -0.71 11.36 25.02
C GLU A 215 -2.07 11.16 25.71
N ALA A 216 -2.65 9.96 25.62
CA ALA A 216 -3.92 9.67 26.32
C ALA A 216 -3.77 9.71 27.85
N ALA A 217 -2.70 9.14 28.41
CA ALA A 217 -2.50 9.05 29.86
C ALA A 217 -2.20 10.42 30.50
N LEU A 218 -1.55 11.33 29.77
CA LEU A 218 -1.22 12.68 30.24
C LEU A 218 -2.45 13.61 30.30
N ARG A 219 -3.54 13.27 29.61
CA ARG A 219 -4.77 14.06 29.65
C ARG A 219 -5.49 13.97 31.00
N THR A 220 -5.98 15.11 31.48
CA THR A 220 -6.72 15.20 32.75
C THR A 220 -8.16 14.70 32.65
N ASP A 221 -8.77 14.72 31.47
CA ASP A 221 -10.12 14.20 31.20
C ASP A 221 -10.15 12.68 30.94
N VAL A 222 -8.98 12.04 30.87
CA VAL A 222 -8.83 10.58 30.75
C VAL A 222 -8.57 9.98 32.12
N THR A 223 -9.39 8.99 32.47
CA THR A 223 -9.31 8.27 33.76
C THR A 223 -8.64 6.90 33.62
N ARG A 224 -8.70 6.29 32.42
CA ARG A 224 -8.11 4.99 32.14
C ARG A 224 -7.67 4.89 30.68
N VAL A 225 -6.52 4.27 30.44
CA VAL A 225 -5.99 3.95 29.11
C VAL A 225 -5.81 2.44 29.02
N VAL A 226 -6.67 1.76 28.27
CA VAL A 226 -6.64 0.31 28.09
C VAL A 226 -5.76 -0.04 26.89
N CYS A 227 -4.63 -0.67 27.14
CA CYS A 227 -3.69 -1.15 26.12
C CYS A 227 -3.97 -2.62 25.80
N LEU A 228 -4.46 -2.91 24.59
CA LEU A 228 -4.61 -4.30 24.13
C LEU A 228 -3.30 -4.79 23.51
N ASN A 229 -2.57 -5.60 24.27
CA ASN A 229 -1.32 -6.22 23.85
C ASN A 229 -1.57 -7.66 23.36
N ARG A 230 -0.85 -8.06 22.31
CA ARG A 230 -0.88 -9.46 21.84
C ARG A 230 -0.33 -10.39 22.91
N ARG A 231 -0.94 -11.57 23.06
CA ARG A 231 -0.42 -12.65 23.91
C ARG A 231 1.04 -12.96 23.59
N GLY A 232 1.88 -13.03 24.62
CA GLY A 232 3.31 -13.27 24.49
C GLY A 232 3.87 -14.18 25.57
N LYS A 233 5.16 -14.47 25.49
CA LYS A 233 5.89 -15.22 26.54
C LYS A 233 6.27 -14.35 27.74
N GLN A 234 6.50 -13.07 27.50
CA GLN A 234 6.80 -12.09 28.54
C GLN A 234 5.49 -11.63 29.20
N ASP A 235 5.58 -10.94 30.32
CA ASP A 235 4.44 -10.23 30.88
C ASP A 235 4.05 -9.03 29.99
N ALA A 236 2.75 -8.71 29.90
CA ALA A 236 2.27 -7.66 29.01
C ALA A 236 2.52 -6.26 29.55
N ARG A 237 2.44 -6.06 30.87
CA ARG A 237 2.77 -4.80 31.54
C ARG A 237 4.24 -4.49 31.33
N GLU A 238 5.13 -5.46 31.56
CA GLU A 238 6.57 -5.32 31.33
C GLU A 238 6.89 -4.93 29.88
N ARG A 239 6.25 -5.58 28.89
CA ARG A 239 6.39 -5.21 27.47
C ARG A 239 5.95 -3.78 27.20
N GLN A 240 4.84 -3.34 27.80
CA GLN A 240 4.33 -1.98 27.64
C GLN A 240 5.30 -0.96 28.22
N GLU A 241 5.78 -1.18 29.45
CA GLU A 241 6.75 -0.29 30.10
C GLU A 241 8.07 -0.25 29.35
N HIS A 242 8.57 -1.40 28.90
CA HIS A 242 9.77 -1.45 28.06
C HIS A 242 9.56 -0.72 26.74
N ALA A 243 8.38 -0.83 26.12
CA ALA A 243 8.07 -0.09 24.91
C ALA A 243 8.09 1.42 25.14
N LEU A 244 7.54 1.93 26.26
CA LEU A 244 7.60 3.35 26.62
C LEU A 244 9.05 3.82 26.83
N ARG A 245 9.82 3.12 27.69
CA ARG A 245 11.22 3.44 27.98
C ARG A 245 12.10 3.45 26.73
N LYS A 246 11.91 2.48 25.83
CA LYS A 246 12.65 2.41 24.55
C LYS A 246 12.47 3.65 23.67
N LYS A 247 11.33 4.34 23.77
CA LYS A 247 11.04 5.59 23.03
C LYS A 247 11.32 6.83 23.87
N GLY A 248 12.01 6.68 25.00
CA GLY A 248 12.33 7.78 25.92
C GLY A 248 11.11 8.33 26.67
N ILE A 249 9.99 7.63 26.67
CA ILE A 249 8.76 8.11 27.29
C ILE A 249 8.79 7.78 28.78
N GLU A 250 8.86 8.81 29.60
CA GLU A 250 8.73 8.74 31.06
C GLU A 250 7.41 9.40 31.47
N LEU A 251 6.50 8.59 32.03
CA LEU A 251 5.21 9.07 32.50
C LEU A 251 5.27 9.36 34.00
N PRO A 252 4.68 10.46 34.48
CA PRO A 252 4.42 10.67 35.90
C PRO A 252 3.62 9.52 36.51
N LEU A 253 3.76 9.29 37.82
CA LEU A 253 3.13 8.17 38.51
C LEU A 253 1.61 8.18 38.33
N GLU A 254 0.99 9.35 38.39
CA GLU A 254 -0.44 9.55 38.19
C GLU A 254 -0.91 9.23 36.77
N ALA A 255 -0.08 9.48 35.75
CA ALA A 255 -0.38 9.12 34.37
C ALA A 255 -0.21 7.62 34.16
N MET A 256 0.87 7.03 34.68
CA MET A 256 1.13 5.59 34.61
C MET A 256 0.08 4.77 35.37
N ALA A 257 -0.51 5.31 36.44
CA ALA A 257 -1.61 4.68 37.17
C ALA A 257 -2.90 4.53 36.33
N LYS A 258 -3.10 5.38 35.30
CA LYS A 258 -4.23 5.26 34.36
C LYS A 258 -4.02 4.15 33.33
N VAL A 259 -2.76 3.76 33.08
CA VAL A 259 -2.43 2.77 32.05
C VAL A 259 -2.76 1.37 32.58
N ASP A 260 -3.66 0.70 31.88
CA ASP A 260 -4.04 -0.68 32.12
C ASP A 260 -3.68 -1.53 30.89
N VAL A 261 -3.17 -2.73 31.10
CA VAL A 261 -2.60 -3.56 30.03
C VAL A 261 -3.25 -4.92 30.05
N LEU A 262 -3.92 -5.27 28.96
CA LEU A 262 -4.62 -6.53 28.79
C LEU A 262 -4.00 -7.36 27.67
N GLU A 263 -3.81 -8.66 27.91
CA GLU A 263 -3.45 -9.59 26.86
C GLU A 263 -4.67 -10.06 26.09
N ALA A 264 -4.68 -9.78 24.79
CA ALA A 264 -5.77 -10.08 23.89
C ALA A 264 -5.28 -10.81 22.64
N ASP A 265 -6.17 -11.60 22.04
CA ASP A 265 -6.03 -12.08 20.68
C ASP A 265 -7.20 -11.54 19.85
N LEU A 266 -6.94 -10.42 19.20
CA LEU A 266 -7.96 -9.67 18.48
C LEU A 266 -8.56 -10.44 17.30
N SER A 267 -7.91 -11.53 16.82
CA SER A 267 -8.48 -12.36 15.74
C SER A 267 -9.57 -13.32 16.21
N HIS A 268 -9.82 -13.42 17.52
CA HIS A 268 -10.87 -14.25 18.10
C HIS A 268 -12.07 -13.40 18.54
N ALA A 269 -13.24 -14.05 18.63
CA ALA A 269 -14.44 -13.44 19.19
C ALA A 269 -14.16 -12.86 20.59
N ARG A 270 -14.82 -11.76 20.94
CA ARG A 270 -14.59 -11.02 22.20
C ARG A 270 -13.11 -10.70 22.45
N LEU A 271 -12.34 -10.50 21.37
CA LEU A 271 -10.92 -10.16 21.39
C LEU A 271 -10.04 -11.22 22.07
N GLY A 272 -10.54 -12.45 22.21
CA GLY A 272 -9.86 -13.52 22.95
C GLY A 272 -9.73 -13.22 24.46
N LEU A 273 -10.57 -12.35 25.00
CA LEU A 273 -10.60 -12.00 26.42
C LEU A 273 -11.58 -12.90 27.19
N PRO A 274 -11.37 -13.09 28.51
CA PRO A 274 -12.38 -13.66 29.39
C PRO A 274 -13.66 -12.81 29.42
N ASP A 275 -14.80 -13.45 29.66
CA ASP A 275 -16.14 -12.83 29.64
C ASP A 275 -16.24 -11.63 30.57
N GLU A 276 -15.73 -11.75 31.80
CA GLU A 276 -15.73 -10.69 32.80
C GLU A 276 -14.91 -9.47 32.33
N THR A 277 -13.72 -9.71 31.79
CA THR A 277 -12.86 -8.66 31.24
C THR A 277 -13.52 -7.97 30.05
N TYR A 278 -14.11 -8.74 29.13
CA TYR A 278 -14.82 -8.18 27.98
C TYR A 278 -16.01 -7.32 28.43
N CYS A 279 -16.84 -7.80 29.37
CA CYS A 279 -17.95 -7.03 29.94
C CYS A 279 -17.47 -5.72 30.59
N SER A 280 -16.36 -5.76 31.34
CA SER A 280 -15.77 -4.54 31.93
C SER A 280 -15.34 -3.52 30.85
N LEU A 281 -14.85 -3.99 29.69
CA LEU A 281 -14.57 -3.09 28.57
C LEU A 281 -15.85 -2.45 28.01
N LEU A 282 -16.93 -3.22 27.88
CA LEU A 282 -18.21 -2.71 27.37
C LEU A 282 -18.82 -1.62 28.26
N GLU A 283 -18.58 -1.70 29.57
CA GLU A 283 -19.12 -0.75 30.55
C GLU A 283 -18.28 0.52 30.70
N SER A 284 -16.97 0.45 30.39
CA SER A 284 -16.03 1.53 30.72
C SER A 284 -15.46 2.25 29.52
N VAL A 285 -15.21 1.58 28.39
CA VAL A 285 -14.55 2.17 27.21
C VAL A 285 -15.48 3.16 26.51
N THR A 286 -14.99 4.36 26.24
CA THR A 286 -15.74 5.40 25.51
C THR A 286 -15.07 5.80 24.19
N HIS A 287 -13.75 5.64 24.10
CA HIS A 287 -12.97 5.99 22.93
C HIS A 287 -12.10 4.80 22.50
N ILE A 288 -12.06 4.51 21.21
CA ILE A 288 -11.24 3.44 20.64
C ILE A 288 -10.30 4.03 19.58
N VAL A 289 -8.99 3.79 19.73
CA VAL A 289 -7.98 4.05 18.70
C VAL A 289 -7.45 2.71 18.20
N HIS A 290 -7.94 2.28 17.04
CA HIS A 290 -7.49 1.07 16.38
C HIS A 290 -6.23 1.35 15.53
N ASN A 291 -5.06 1.27 16.19
CA ASN A 291 -3.75 1.50 15.60
C ASN A 291 -3.00 0.20 15.21
N ALA A 292 -3.26 -0.92 15.89
CA ALA A 292 -2.59 -2.20 15.62
C ALA A 292 -2.74 -2.62 14.16
N TRP A 293 -1.61 -2.82 13.49
CA TRP A 293 -1.59 -3.36 12.14
C TRP A 293 -0.31 -4.14 11.87
N LEU A 294 -0.42 -5.24 11.11
CA LEU A 294 0.74 -5.95 10.57
C LEU A 294 1.15 -5.31 9.24
N MET A 295 2.28 -4.61 9.20
CA MET A 295 2.76 -3.95 7.97
C MET A 295 3.54 -4.94 7.09
N HIS A 296 3.10 -5.14 5.84
CA HIS A 296 3.85 -5.90 4.82
C HIS A 296 3.52 -5.44 3.40
N SER A 297 4.46 -4.79 2.70
CA SER A 297 4.16 -4.14 1.41
C SER A 297 3.90 -5.12 0.26
N LYS A 298 4.56 -6.28 0.26
CA LYS A 298 4.50 -7.25 -0.84
C LYS A 298 3.43 -8.34 -0.70
N TRP A 299 2.61 -8.32 0.36
CA TRP A 299 1.59 -9.36 0.54
C TRP A 299 0.37 -9.09 -0.32
N PRO A 300 -0.26 -10.13 -0.91
CA PRO A 300 -1.57 -9.99 -1.52
C PRO A 300 -2.63 -9.73 -0.44
N VAL A 301 -3.73 -9.05 -0.80
CA VAL A 301 -4.81 -8.66 0.12
C VAL A 301 -5.35 -9.83 0.95
N LYS A 302 -5.42 -11.03 0.36
CA LYS A 302 -5.87 -12.26 1.04
C LYS A 302 -5.07 -12.58 2.32
N ARG A 303 -3.77 -12.28 2.36
CA ARG A 303 -2.95 -12.50 3.57
C ARG A 303 -3.24 -11.52 4.71
N PHE A 304 -3.98 -10.44 4.42
CA PHE A 304 -4.47 -9.50 5.43
C PHE A 304 -5.85 -9.88 5.98
N GLU A 305 -6.46 -10.99 5.56
CA GLU A 305 -7.74 -11.44 6.11
C GLU A 305 -7.78 -11.49 7.65
N PRO A 306 -6.73 -11.92 8.37
CA PRO A 306 -6.70 -11.82 9.83
C PRO A 306 -6.83 -10.37 10.35
N GLN A 307 -6.22 -9.39 9.68
CA GLN A 307 -6.36 -7.97 10.04
C GLN A 307 -7.77 -7.45 9.75
N LEU A 308 -8.38 -7.89 8.65
CA LEU A 308 -9.76 -7.52 8.32
C LEU A 308 -10.76 -8.10 9.34
N ARG A 309 -10.53 -9.33 9.82
CA ARG A 309 -11.31 -9.93 10.91
C ARG A 309 -11.13 -9.20 12.23
N ILE A 310 -9.89 -8.80 12.56
CA ILE A 310 -9.60 -7.93 13.71
C ILE A 310 -10.41 -6.64 13.61
N MET A 311 -10.41 -5.98 12.45
CA MET A 311 -11.22 -4.78 12.23
C MET A 311 -12.71 -5.06 12.47
N ALA A 312 -13.26 -6.16 11.94
CA ALA A 312 -14.65 -6.55 12.19
C ALA A 312 -14.96 -6.73 13.69
N HIS A 313 -14.06 -7.35 14.46
CA HIS A 313 -14.21 -7.48 15.90
C HIS A 313 -14.12 -6.14 16.65
N MET A 314 -13.28 -5.21 16.19
CA MET A 314 -13.20 -3.87 16.78
C MET A 314 -14.46 -3.05 16.50
N LEU A 315 -15.05 -3.17 15.30
CA LEU A 315 -16.36 -2.61 14.99
C LEU A 315 -17.45 -3.22 15.87
N GLY A 316 -17.41 -4.55 16.05
CA GLY A 316 -18.31 -5.27 16.96
C GLY A 316 -18.20 -4.81 18.41
N LEU A 317 -16.97 -4.57 18.91
CA LEU A 317 -16.75 -3.99 20.24
C LEU A 317 -17.40 -2.61 20.36
N ALA A 318 -17.16 -1.71 19.41
CA ALA A 318 -17.76 -0.38 19.41
C ALA A 318 -19.29 -0.45 19.44
N ARG A 319 -19.87 -1.33 18.62
CA ARG A 319 -21.31 -1.62 18.63
C ARG A 319 -21.80 -2.08 20.00
N ASP A 320 -21.14 -3.08 20.57
CA ASP A 320 -21.57 -3.68 21.84
C ASP A 320 -21.45 -2.67 22.99
N ILE A 321 -20.43 -1.78 22.97
CA ILE A 321 -20.34 -0.63 23.90
C ILE A 321 -21.55 0.29 23.71
N SER A 322 -21.88 0.69 22.49
CA SER A 322 -23.01 1.60 22.24
C SER A 322 -24.39 1.02 22.60
N ILE A 323 -24.49 -0.30 22.64
CA ILE A 323 -25.70 -1.03 23.04
C ILE A 323 -25.83 -1.02 24.56
N ARG A 324 -24.74 -1.30 25.28
CA ARG A 324 -24.73 -1.35 26.75
C ARG A 324 -24.63 0.02 27.43
N GLY A 325 -24.05 0.98 26.72
CA GLY A 325 -23.82 2.33 27.22
C GLY A 325 -25.13 3.07 27.53
N PRO A 326 -25.07 4.14 28.34
CA PRO A 326 -26.23 4.98 28.61
C PRO A 326 -26.88 5.51 27.33
N PRO A 327 -28.22 5.61 27.26
CA PRO A 327 -28.90 6.21 26.11
C PRO A 327 -28.37 7.62 25.81
N GLY A 328 -28.05 7.88 24.54
CA GLY A 328 -27.51 9.17 24.08
C GLY A 328 -26.00 9.34 24.27
N SER A 329 -25.29 8.37 24.87
CA SER A 329 -23.83 8.36 24.87
C SER A 329 -23.27 7.96 23.50
N LEU A 330 -22.22 8.65 23.07
CA LEU A 330 -21.54 8.39 21.80
C LEU A 330 -20.24 7.61 22.06
N VAL A 331 -19.96 6.65 21.19
CA VAL A 331 -18.68 5.93 21.17
C VAL A 331 -17.79 6.51 20.07
N SER A 332 -16.64 7.06 20.45
CA SER A 332 -15.65 7.56 19.50
C SER A 332 -14.77 6.42 18.99
N PHE A 333 -14.63 6.30 17.67
CA PHE A 333 -13.84 5.25 17.03
C PHE A 333 -12.92 5.83 15.97
N GLU A 334 -11.61 5.69 16.17
CA GLU A 334 -10.60 6.12 15.23
C GLU A 334 -9.85 4.92 14.66
N PHE A 335 -9.87 4.77 13.34
CA PHE A 335 -9.03 3.81 12.62
C PHE A 335 -7.80 4.49 12.04
N VAL A 336 -6.61 3.99 12.41
CA VAL A 336 -5.36 4.44 11.79
C VAL A 336 -5.20 3.79 10.42
N SER A 337 -5.59 4.55 9.40
CA SER A 337 -5.43 4.23 7.98
C SER A 337 -4.06 4.70 7.48
N SER A 338 -3.89 4.81 6.16
CA SER A 338 -2.59 4.97 5.51
C SER A 338 -2.69 5.79 4.24
N ILE A 339 -1.66 6.58 3.95
CA ILE A 339 -1.44 7.22 2.63
C ILE A 339 -1.55 6.22 1.46
N ALA A 340 -1.33 4.93 1.69
CA ALA A 340 -1.50 3.89 0.68
C ALA A 340 -2.92 3.81 0.09
N THR A 341 -3.97 4.25 0.82
CA THR A 341 -5.35 4.29 0.31
C THR A 341 -5.57 5.43 -0.70
N VAL A 342 -4.58 6.32 -0.85
CA VAL A 342 -4.61 7.46 -1.79
C VAL A 342 -3.34 7.55 -2.64
N GLY A 343 -2.48 6.52 -2.63
CA GLY A 343 -1.16 6.55 -3.26
C GLY A 343 -1.15 6.77 -4.79
N HIS A 344 -2.27 6.52 -5.45
CA HIS A 344 -2.50 6.74 -6.88
C HIS A 344 -3.42 7.93 -7.18
N HIS A 345 -3.89 8.65 -6.17
CA HIS A 345 -4.81 9.78 -6.37
C HIS A 345 -4.29 10.81 -7.39
N PRO A 346 -3.01 11.26 -7.37
CA PRO A 346 -2.50 12.21 -8.35
C PRO A 346 -2.43 11.65 -9.77
N LEU A 347 -2.16 10.35 -9.92
CA LEU A 347 -2.15 9.68 -11.22
C LEU A 347 -3.56 9.62 -11.82
N TRP A 348 -4.56 9.42 -10.96
CA TRP A 348 -5.97 9.34 -11.35
C TRP A 348 -6.58 10.72 -11.65
N THR A 349 -6.38 11.69 -10.75
CA THR A 349 -7.07 12.99 -10.82
C THR A 349 -6.26 14.07 -11.52
N GLY A 350 -4.94 13.89 -11.65
CA GLY A 350 -4.00 14.93 -12.07
C GLY A 350 -3.74 15.99 -10.99
N LYS A 351 -4.19 15.77 -9.75
CA LYS A 351 -4.05 16.71 -8.63
C LYS A 351 -3.12 16.13 -7.56
N PRO A 352 -2.03 16.81 -7.19
CA PRO A 352 -1.10 16.31 -6.17
C PRO A 352 -1.71 16.33 -4.77
N VAL A 353 -2.57 17.31 -4.46
CA VAL A 353 -3.20 17.45 -3.15
C VAL A 353 -4.46 16.59 -3.07
N VAL A 354 -4.45 15.63 -2.15
CA VAL A 354 -5.57 14.75 -1.85
C VAL A 354 -6.47 15.42 -0.81
N PRO A 355 -7.79 15.58 -1.07
CA PRO A 355 -8.72 16.10 -0.07
C PRO A 355 -8.99 15.05 1.02
N GLU A 356 -9.35 15.52 2.22
CA GLU A 356 -9.79 14.70 3.35
C GLU A 356 -11.21 14.16 3.14
N GLU A 357 -11.35 13.34 2.10
CA GLU A 357 -12.62 12.80 1.61
C GLU A 357 -12.48 11.33 1.24
N ARG A 358 -13.63 10.68 1.07
CA ARG A 358 -13.71 9.33 0.51
C ARG A 358 -13.21 9.36 -0.92
N VAL A 359 -12.43 8.35 -1.28
CA VAL A 359 -11.86 8.22 -2.63
C VAL A 359 -12.29 6.89 -3.24
N PRO A 360 -12.34 6.79 -4.57
CA PRO A 360 -12.63 5.54 -5.23
C PRO A 360 -11.35 4.67 -5.32
N ILE A 361 -11.50 3.40 -5.69
CA ILE A 361 -10.41 2.41 -5.75
C ILE A 361 -9.24 2.84 -6.65
N GLU A 362 -9.47 3.68 -7.66
CA GLU A 362 -8.46 4.22 -8.57
C GLU A 362 -7.44 5.10 -7.84
N SER A 363 -7.81 5.67 -6.70
CA SER A 363 -6.88 6.43 -5.86
C SER A 363 -5.98 5.54 -5.00
N VAL A 364 -6.35 4.27 -4.79
CA VAL A 364 -5.66 3.34 -3.89
C VAL A 364 -4.42 2.77 -4.59
N LEU A 365 -3.28 2.79 -3.90
CA LEU A 365 -2.05 2.13 -4.36
C LEU A 365 -2.32 0.62 -4.53
N PRO A 366 -2.10 0.02 -5.73
CA PRO A 366 -2.43 -1.37 -6.07
C PRO A 366 -1.51 -2.38 -5.39
N THR A 367 -1.58 -2.41 -4.07
CA THR A 367 -0.84 -3.30 -3.18
C THR A 367 -1.83 -3.94 -2.23
N GLY A 368 -1.56 -5.18 -1.78
CA GLY A 368 -2.47 -5.82 -0.83
C GLY A 368 -2.60 -5.06 0.49
N TYR A 369 -1.57 -4.30 0.89
CA TYR A 369 -1.63 -3.41 2.05
C TYR A 369 -2.57 -2.21 1.80
N GLY A 370 -2.46 -1.54 0.65
CA GLY A 370 -3.35 -0.45 0.26
C GLY A 370 -4.80 -0.89 0.20
N ASP A 371 -5.07 -2.02 -0.46
CA ASP A 371 -6.41 -2.61 -0.56
C ASP A 371 -6.96 -3.01 0.82
N ALA A 372 -6.15 -3.62 1.69
CA ALA A 372 -6.59 -4.00 3.02
C ALA A 372 -6.96 -2.80 3.90
N LYS A 373 -6.17 -1.72 3.88
CA LYS A 373 -6.50 -0.47 4.59
C LYS A 373 -7.76 0.18 4.01
N TYR A 374 -7.91 0.16 2.68
CA TYR A 374 -9.10 0.69 2.01
C TYR A 374 -10.36 -0.10 2.35
N ILE A 375 -10.27 -1.44 2.44
CA ILE A 375 -11.37 -2.29 2.93
C ILE A 375 -11.80 -1.85 4.33
N CYS A 376 -10.87 -1.60 5.26
CA CYS A 376 -11.22 -1.14 6.60
C CYS A 376 -11.91 0.24 6.60
N GLU A 377 -11.50 1.18 5.75
CA GLU A 377 -12.22 2.46 5.57
C GLU A 377 -13.66 2.22 5.09
N ARG A 378 -13.85 1.33 4.11
CA ARG A 378 -15.17 0.97 3.58
C ARG A 378 -16.02 0.17 4.57
N MET A 379 -15.41 -0.59 5.48
CA MET A 379 -16.11 -1.27 6.57
C MET A 379 -16.67 -0.25 7.57
N LEU A 380 -15.97 0.84 7.88
CA LEU A 380 -16.51 1.94 8.69
C LEU A 380 -17.73 2.58 8.02
N ASP A 381 -17.66 2.82 6.71
CA ASP A 381 -18.78 3.34 5.91
C ASP A 381 -20.00 2.42 5.94
N ALA A 382 -19.80 1.11 5.89
CA ALA A 382 -20.87 0.12 5.95
C ALA A 382 -21.43 -0.11 7.37
N THR A 383 -20.77 0.42 8.41
CA THR A 383 -21.10 0.15 9.83
C THR A 383 -21.27 1.44 10.63
N LEU A 384 -20.25 1.90 11.36
CA LEU A 384 -20.35 2.98 12.33
C LEU A 384 -20.86 4.30 11.71
N HIS A 385 -20.44 4.62 10.49
CA HIS A 385 -20.91 5.84 9.81
C HIS A 385 -22.43 5.83 9.49
N GLN A 386 -23.10 4.69 9.55
CA GLN A 386 -24.56 4.58 9.36
C GLN A 386 -25.36 4.92 10.62
N TYR A 387 -24.71 5.07 11.78
CA TYR A 387 -25.37 5.33 13.07
C TYR A 387 -24.71 6.53 13.79
N PRO A 388 -24.80 7.74 13.23
CA PRO A 388 -24.17 8.95 13.80
C PRO A 388 -24.76 9.37 15.15
N ASP A 389 -25.93 8.85 15.52
CA ASP A 389 -26.56 8.99 16.84
C ASP A 389 -25.91 8.11 17.92
N ARG A 390 -25.00 7.21 17.52
CA ARG A 390 -24.30 6.27 18.42
C ARG A 390 -22.79 6.35 18.32
N PHE A 391 -22.26 6.72 17.15
CA PHE A 391 -20.82 6.68 16.88
C PHE A 391 -20.29 7.98 16.32
N ARG A 392 -19.09 8.32 16.79
CA ARG A 392 -18.23 9.35 16.20
C ARG A 392 -17.02 8.65 15.60
N ALA A 393 -17.16 8.19 14.36
CA ALA A 393 -16.16 7.37 13.70
C ALA A 393 -15.35 8.16 12.66
N ALA A 394 -14.06 7.87 12.58
CA ALA A 394 -13.15 8.45 11.60
C ALA A 394 -12.08 7.45 11.16
N ALA A 395 -11.69 7.51 9.89
CA ALA A 395 -10.44 6.92 9.42
C ALA A 395 -9.39 8.00 9.18
N VAL A 396 -8.20 7.82 9.75
CA VAL A 396 -7.13 8.80 9.69
C VAL A 396 -5.98 8.26 8.86
N ARG A 397 -5.76 8.85 7.67
CA ARG A 397 -4.69 8.44 6.76
C ARG A 397 -3.38 9.12 7.17
N LEU A 398 -2.43 8.32 7.63
CA LEU A 398 -1.11 8.83 8.01
C LEU A 398 -0.18 8.90 6.80
N GLY A 399 0.55 10.02 6.68
CA GLY A 399 1.73 10.19 5.83
C GLY A 399 2.98 9.56 6.46
N GLN A 400 4.14 10.17 6.26
CA GLN A 400 5.39 9.66 6.85
C GLN A 400 5.43 9.93 8.37
N ILE A 401 5.40 8.85 9.15
CA ILE A 401 5.75 8.88 10.58
C ILE A 401 7.27 8.88 10.70
N ALA A 402 7.81 9.96 11.24
CA ALA A 402 9.23 10.15 11.51
C ALA A 402 9.59 9.73 12.94
N GLY A 403 10.87 9.88 13.30
CA GLY A 403 11.36 9.60 14.64
C GLY A 403 10.73 10.51 15.69
N SER A 404 10.81 10.10 16.96
CA SER A 404 10.31 10.93 18.07
C SER A 404 11.18 12.18 18.30
N ARG A 405 10.55 13.29 18.69
CA ARG A 405 11.22 14.49 19.20
C ARG A 405 11.94 14.26 20.53
N ILE A 406 11.53 13.25 21.30
CA ILE A 406 12.03 13.02 22.66
C ILE A 406 13.49 12.55 22.62
N ASN A 407 13.76 11.51 21.84
CA ASN A 407 15.07 10.87 21.79
C ASN A 407 15.50 10.47 20.37
N GLY A 408 14.79 10.91 19.34
CA GLY A 408 15.07 10.54 17.95
C GLY A 408 14.71 9.11 17.58
N HIS A 409 14.06 8.33 18.45
CA HIS A 409 13.77 6.93 18.16
C HIS A 409 12.92 6.79 16.89
N TRP A 410 13.53 6.24 15.84
CA TRP A 410 12.90 5.94 14.57
C TRP A 410 13.19 4.48 14.23
N ASN A 411 12.17 3.70 13.92
CA ASN A 411 12.30 2.30 13.53
C ASN A 411 13.36 2.13 12.40
N PRO A 412 14.46 1.39 12.63
CA PRO A 412 15.52 1.19 11.64
C PRO A 412 15.16 0.18 10.53
N ARG A 413 13.94 -0.36 10.56
CA ARG A 413 13.46 -1.39 9.61
C ARG A 413 12.34 -0.87 8.72
N GLU A 414 12.55 0.31 8.15
CA GLU A 414 11.60 0.92 7.22
C GLU A 414 12.29 1.78 6.15
N HIS A 415 11.53 2.19 5.15
CA HIS A 415 12.08 2.66 3.88
C HIS A 415 13.02 3.88 4.00
N VAL A 416 12.74 4.86 4.86
CA VAL A 416 13.64 6.02 5.05
C VAL A 416 14.95 5.56 5.69
N SER A 417 14.89 4.82 6.81
CA SER A 417 16.09 4.28 7.45
C SER A 417 16.94 3.40 6.52
N PHE A 418 16.30 2.62 5.63
CA PHE A 418 16.99 1.80 4.63
C PHE A 418 17.69 2.63 3.56
N LEU A 419 17.05 3.70 3.07
CA LEU A 419 17.65 4.65 2.14
C LEU A 419 18.89 5.29 2.79
N ILE A 420 18.78 5.77 4.03
CA ILE A 420 19.89 6.41 4.75
C ILE A 420 21.05 5.43 5.00
N LYS A 421 20.78 4.23 5.52
CA LYS A 421 21.81 3.21 5.78
C LYS A 421 22.55 2.80 4.51
N SER A 422 21.80 2.53 3.44
CA SER A 422 22.41 2.13 2.17
C SER A 422 23.20 3.28 1.56
N SER A 423 22.74 4.52 1.74
CA SER A 423 23.49 5.70 1.30
C SER A 423 24.82 5.86 2.03
N GLN A 424 24.87 5.59 3.34
CA GLN A 424 26.12 5.55 4.12
C GLN A 424 27.08 4.51 3.57
N THR A 425 26.59 3.29 3.29
CA THR A 425 27.39 2.19 2.73
C THR A 425 27.90 2.49 1.31
N LEU A 426 27.07 3.09 0.46
CA LEU A 426 27.38 3.38 -0.94
C LEU A 426 28.18 4.68 -1.12
N GLY A 427 28.41 5.44 -0.05
CA GLY A 427 29.05 6.76 -0.10
C GLY A 427 28.27 7.79 -0.92
N ALA A 428 26.96 7.60 -1.10
CA ALA A 428 26.14 8.50 -1.90
C ALA A 428 24.68 8.54 -1.45
N LEU A 429 24.09 9.73 -1.42
CA LEU A 429 22.67 9.99 -1.23
C LEU A 429 21.97 10.21 -2.58
N PRO A 430 20.71 9.79 -2.73
CA PRO A 430 19.93 10.09 -3.93
C PRO A 430 19.49 11.56 -3.93
N ALA A 431 19.64 12.23 -5.06
CA ALA A 431 19.05 13.54 -5.32
C ALA A 431 17.53 13.40 -5.37
N LEU A 432 16.86 14.00 -4.39
CA LEU A 432 15.39 13.96 -4.27
C LEU A 432 14.83 15.36 -4.57
N PRO A 433 13.91 15.50 -5.54
CA PRO A 433 13.26 16.76 -5.87
C PRO A 433 12.19 17.13 -4.84
N GLY A 434 11.60 18.32 -4.98
CA GLY A 434 10.42 18.72 -4.22
C GLY A 434 10.63 18.78 -2.70
N SER A 435 9.61 18.38 -1.94
CA SER A 435 9.56 18.59 -0.48
C SER A 435 9.28 17.32 0.31
N MET A 436 9.79 17.22 1.55
CA MET A 436 9.40 16.18 2.51
C MET A 436 8.39 16.71 3.54
N GLY A 437 7.49 15.82 3.98
CA GLY A 437 6.44 16.08 4.97
C GLY A 437 6.56 15.18 6.20
N TRP A 438 7.78 15.01 6.73
CA TRP A 438 8.02 14.16 7.89
C TRP A 438 7.32 14.68 9.13
N THR A 439 6.59 13.80 9.82
CA THR A 439 5.86 14.16 11.04
C THR A 439 6.35 13.29 12.20
N PRO A 440 6.94 13.88 13.26
CA PRO A 440 7.39 13.12 14.42
C PRO A 440 6.31 12.25 15.05
N ALA A 441 6.71 11.12 15.62
CA ALA A 441 5.78 10.12 16.16
C ALA A 441 4.90 10.64 17.31
N ASP A 442 5.45 11.51 18.16
CA ASP A 442 4.73 12.23 19.22
C ASP A 442 3.69 13.19 18.65
N ASP A 443 4.07 14.07 17.70
CA ASP A 443 3.11 14.95 17.01
C ASP A 443 1.98 14.19 16.29
N MET A 444 2.30 13.04 15.68
CA MET A 444 1.32 12.13 15.08
C MET A 444 0.35 11.58 16.12
N ALA A 445 0.85 11.12 17.27
CA ALA A 445 0.03 10.61 18.35
C ALA A 445 -0.85 11.70 18.97
N GLY A 446 -0.29 12.89 19.26
CA GLY A 446 -1.03 14.02 19.80
C GLY A 446 -2.14 14.45 18.86
N THR A 447 -1.91 14.41 17.54
CA THR A 447 -2.94 14.70 16.54
C THR A 447 -4.10 13.71 16.55
N LEU A 448 -3.80 12.41 16.62
CA LEU A 448 -4.81 11.35 16.69
C LEU A 448 -5.65 11.48 17.99
N ILE A 449 -4.97 11.71 19.12
CA ILE A 449 -5.65 11.93 20.40
C ILE A 449 -6.49 13.22 20.38
N ASP A 450 -6.02 14.31 19.78
CA ASP A 450 -6.80 15.53 19.64
C ASP A 450 -8.11 15.31 18.84
N ILE A 451 -8.03 14.55 17.75
CA ILE A 451 -9.19 14.25 16.88
C ILE A 451 -10.20 13.36 17.59
N VAL A 452 -9.78 12.20 18.12
CA VAL A 452 -10.71 11.25 18.74
C VAL A 452 -11.35 11.80 20.02
N MET A 453 -10.65 12.70 20.73
CA MET A 453 -11.07 13.28 22.02
C MET A 453 -11.85 14.58 21.90
N GLN A 454 -12.18 15.03 20.68
CA GLN A 454 -13.01 16.21 20.44
C GLN A 454 -14.29 16.17 21.31
N PRO A 455 -14.80 17.32 21.80
CA PRO A 455 -16.08 17.37 22.52
C PRO A 455 -17.23 16.79 21.70
N ASP A 456 -18.25 16.24 22.35
CA ASP A 456 -19.35 15.53 21.67
C ASP A 456 -20.18 16.44 20.75
N GLU A 457 -20.17 17.75 21.00
CA GLU A 457 -20.82 18.75 20.16
C GLU A 457 -20.11 18.95 18.81
N VAL A 458 -18.85 18.53 18.70
CA VAL A 458 -18.05 18.64 17.48
C VAL A 458 -18.28 17.41 16.60
N VAL A 459 -18.84 17.65 15.41
CA VAL A 459 -19.04 16.61 14.40
C VAL A 459 -17.70 16.23 13.78
N LEU A 460 -17.28 14.98 13.96
CA LEU A 460 -16.08 14.48 13.31
C LEU A 460 -16.31 14.27 11.81
N HIS A 461 -15.26 14.55 11.03
CA HIS A 461 -15.21 14.14 9.63
C HIS A 461 -14.92 12.64 9.51
N PRO A 462 -15.47 11.97 8.47
CA PRO A 462 -15.26 10.54 8.29
C PRO A 462 -13.82 10.19 7.89
N ILE A 463 -13.10 11.14 7.29
CA ILE A 463 -11.72 11.00 6.81
C ILE A 463 -10.92 12.21 7.28
N TYR A 464 -9.75 11.94 7.86
CA TYR A 464 -8.72 12.93 8.14
C TYR A 464 -7.40 12.49 7.53
N HIS A 465 -6.52 13.45 7.24
CA HIS A 465 -5.13 13.14 6.94
C HIS A 465 -4.19 13.77 7.94
N VAL A 466 -3.17 13.03 8.34
CA VAL A 466 -2.11 13.55 9.20
C VAL A 466 -0.79 13.43 8.45
N GLU A 467 -0.22 14.58 8.13
CA GLU A 467 1.10 14.79 7.53
C GLU A 467 1.55 16.20 7.93
N ASN A 468 2.85 16.46 8.01
CA ASN A 468 3.35 17.76 8.39
C ASN A 468 2.95 18.81 7.33
N PRO A 469 2.10 19.80 7.67
CA PRO A 469 1.66 20.81 6.72
C PRO A 469 2.78 21.78 6.34
N ILE A 470 3.85 21.87 7.15
CA ILE A 470 4.99 22.76 6.94
C ILE A 470 6.16 21.93 6.38
N ARG A 471 6.10 21.67 5.07
CA ARG A 471 7.08 20.85 4.34
C ARG A 471 8.36 21.62 4.04
N GLN A 472 9.49 20.90 3.91
CA GLN A 472 10.79 21.50 3.58
C GLN A 472 11.38 20.90 2.30
N PRO A 473 12.24 21.64 1.57
CA PRO A 473 12.92 21.11 0.41
C PRO A 473 13.79 19.90 0.77
N TRP A 474 13.71 18.84 -0.05
CA TRP A 474 14.57 17.66 0.12
C TRP A 474 16.05 18.03 0.07
N ARG A 475 16.44 18.98 -0.79
CA ARG A 475 17.82 19.49 -0.93
C ARG A 475 18.42 19.91 0.42
N ASP A 476 17.67 20.63 1.22
CA ASP A 476 18.17 21.17 2.49
C ASP A 476 18.37 20.04 3.51
N THR A 477 17.42 19.10 3.56
CA THR A 477 17.52 17.93 4.44
C THR A 477 18.60 16.96 4.00
N LEU A 478 18.80 16.76 2.70
CA LEU A 478 19.91 15.94 2.17
C LEU A 478 21.27 16.54 2.55
N THR A 479 21.39 17.87 2.58
CA THR A 479 22.61 18.56 3.04
C THR A 479 22.87 18.26 4.52
N VAL A 480 21.84 18.36 5.36
CA VAL A 480 21.94 18.03 6.79
C VAL A 480 22.28 16.55 7.00
N LEU A 481 21.68 15.65 6.23
CA LEU A 481 21.93 14.21 6.30
C LEU A 481 23.35 13.86 5.87
N ALA A 482 23.86 14.44 4.77
CA ALA A 482 25.23 14.23 4.32
C ALA A 482 26.24 14.63 5.41
N ASP A 483 26.02 15.80 6.03
CA ASP A 483 26.84 16.28 7.14
C ASP A 483 26.73 15.38 8.38
N ALA A 484 25.52 14.95 8.75
CA ALA A 484 25.29 14.10 9.91
C ALA A 484 25.86 12.67 9.74
N LEU A 485 25.95 12.19 8.50
CA LEU A 485 26.57 10.91 8.14
C LEU A 485 28.08 11.01 7.90
N ALA A 486 28.67 12.20 8.10
CA ALA A 486 30.08 12.48 7.85
C ALA A 486 30.54 12.12 6.42
N MET A 487 29.68 12.36 5.41
CA MET A 487 30.01 12.08 4.01
C MET A 487 31.02 13.12 3.45
N PRO A 488 31.96 12.72 2.56
CA PRO A 488 33.01 13.61 2.05
C PRO A 488 32.44 14.74 1.17
N ARG A 489 32.72 16.01 1.46
CA ARG A 489 32.19 17.14 0.68
C ARG A 489 32.80 17.33 -0.71
N ASP A 490 33.95 16.69 -0.97
CA ASP A 490 34.73 16.85 -2.20
C ASP A 490 34.35 15.86 -3.31
N GLU A 491 33.46 14.90 -3.03
CA GLU A 491 32.91 13.95 -4.00
C GLU A 491 31.47 14.31 -4.38
N GLU A 492 30.98 13.78 -5.51
CA GLU A 492 29.57 13.89 -5.91
C GLU A 492 28.71 13.00 -5.00
N VAL A 493 28.53 13.40 -3.73
CA VAL A 493 27.80 12.65 -2.70
C VAL A 493 26.32 12.56 -3.02
N ILE A 494 25.73 13.62 -3.58
CA ILE A 494 24.33 13.65 -3.97
C ILE A 494 24.26 13.36 -5.47
N VAL A 495 23.84 12.16 -5.84
CA VAL A 495 23.80 11.68 -7.23
C VAL A 495 22.36 11.56 -7.74
N PRO A 496 22.09 11.58 -9.06
CA PRO A 496 20.75 11.30 -9.59
C PRO A 496 20.15 10.01 -9.01
N LEU A 497 18.84 10.01 -8.72
CA LEU A 497 18.16 8.88 -8.09
C LEU A 497 18.37 7.59 -8.89
N GLU A 498 18.35 7.66 -10.21
CA GLU A 498 18.55 6.53 -11.11
C GLU A 498 19.94 5.90 -10.93
N HIS A 499 20.96 6.75 -10.78
CA HIS A 499 22.33 6.30 -10.52
C HIS A 499 22.46 5.69 -9.12
N TRP A 500 21.82 6.29 -8.11
CA TRP A 500 21.81 5.74 -6.77
C TRP A 500 21.11 4.37 -6.72
N VAL A 501 19.95 4.23 -7.38
CA VAL A 501 19.22 2.97 -7.54
C VAL A 501 20.09 1.91 -8.22
N GLN A 502 20.84 2.29 -9.26
CA GLN A 502 21.76 1.39 -9.92
C GLN A 502 22.87 0.91 -8.97
N ARG A 503 23.47 1.81 -8.17
CA ARG A 503 24.45 1.44 -7.14
C ARG A 503 23.88 0.48 -6.10
N VAL A 504 22.62 0.68 -5.66
CA VAL A 504 21.93 -0.25 -4.76
C VAL A 504 21.80 -1.65 -5.39
N ARG A 505 21.47 -1.73 -6.69
CA ARG A 505 21.29 -3.00 -7.42
C ARG A 505 22.61 -3.72 -7.72
N ASP A 506 23.66 -2.96 -8.01
CA ASP A 506 24.99 -3.48 -8.36
C ASP A 506 25.83 -3.88 -7.16
N TRP A 507 25.43 -3.48 -5.94
CA TRP A 507 26.10 -3.89 -4.71
C TRP A 507 26.17 -5.42 -4.63
N PRO A 508 27.35 -6.02 -4.37
CA PRO A 508 27.53 -7.46 -4.50
C PRO A 508 26.52 -8.25 -3.65
N ARG A 509 25.88 -9.27 -4.24
CA ARG A 509 24.92 -10.11 -3.51
C ARG A 509 25.55 -10.93 -2.39
N SER A 510 26.86 -11.13 -2.44
CA SER A 510 27.65 -11.76 -1.37
C SER A 510 27.73 -10.89 -0.12
N GLU A 511 27.50 -9.58 -0.24
CA GLU A 511 27.40 -8.65 0.89
C GLU A 511 25.99 -8.70 1.50
N ASP A 512 25.88 -8.41 2.80
CA ASP A 512 24.59 -8.48 3.51
C ASP A 512 23.63 -7.38 3.03
N ASN A 513 22.66 -7.75 2.20
CA ASN A 513 21.54 -6.92 1.74
C ASN A 513 20.26 -7.13 2.58
N GLY A 514 20.40 -7.77 3.74
CA GLY A 514 19.30 -8.02 4.67
C GLY A 514 18.86 -6.76 5.43
N PRO A 515 17.77 -6.86 6.23
CA PRO A 515 17.21 -5.73 6.98
C PRO A 515 18.16 -5.10 8.02
N GLN A 516 19.24 -5.80 8.36
CA GLN A 516 20.29 -5.35 9.29
C GLN A 516 21.66 -5.27 8.60
N GLY A 517 21.68 -5.51 7.29
CA GLY A 517 22.89 -5.56 6.50
C GLY A 517 23.41 -4.18 6.12
N ALA A 518 24.41 -4.17 5.26
CA ALA A 518 25.04 -2.94 4.78
C ALA A 518 24.14 -2.18 3.78
N ASN A 519 23.37 -2.89 2.95
CA ASN A 519 22.55 -2.28 1.89
C ASN A 519 21.08 -2.75 1.94
N PRO A 520 20.33 -2.39 2.99
CA PRO A 520 18.93 -2.81 3.15
C PRO A 520 17.94 -2.15 2.15
N ALA A 521 18.33 -1.07 1.46
CA ALA A 521 17.50 -0.44 0.42
C ALA A 521 17.21 -1.40 -0.74
N TYR A 522 18.07 -2.40 -0.97
CA TYR A 522 17.86 -3.46 -1.96
C TYR A 522 16.49 -4.14 -1.80
N LEU A 523 16.01 -4.32 -0.57
CA LEU A 523 14.72 -4.96 -0.29
C LEU A 523 13.51 -4.19 -0.84
N LEU A 524 13.66 -2.89 -1.02
CA LEU A 524 12.62 -1.93 -1.42
C LEU A 524 13.01 -1.14 -2.67
N VAL A 525 14.04 -1.55 -3.41
CA VAL A 525 14.63 -0.75 -4.49
C VAL A 525 13.64 -0.41 -5.60
N ASP A 526 12.74 -1.32 -5.95
CA ASP A 526 11.71 -1.05 -6.96
C ASP A 526 10.67 -0.04 -6.47
N PHE A 527 10.33 -0.06 -5.17
CA PHE A 527 9.49 0.98 -4.58
C PHE A 527 10.20 2.34 -4.60
N LEU A 528 11.50 2.36 -4.29
CA LEU A 528 12.32 3.57 -4.32
C LEU A 528 12.41 4.16 -5.73
N ALA A 529 12.59 3.31 -6.75
CA ALA A 529 12.63 3.72 -8.15
C ALA A 529 11.27 4.22 -8.66
N ASP A 530 10.20 3.46 -8.44
CA ASP A 530 8.94 3.68 -9.17
C ASP A 530 7.93 4.56 -8.42
N ASN A 531 8.07 4.70 -7.09
CA ASN A 531 7.03 5.30 -6.25
C ASN A 531 7.52 6.41 -5.33
N PHE A 532 8.79 6.42 -4.92
CA PHE A 532 9.27 7.31 -3.86
C PHE A 532 9.22 8.79 -4.25
N ILE A 533 9.54 9.14 -5.50
CA ILE A 533 9.37 10.52 -5.99
C ILE A 533 7.91 10.98 -5.85
N ARG A 534 6.98 10.16 -6.33
CA ARG A 534 5.55 10.48 -6.24
C ARG A 534 5.10 10.58 -4.78
N MET A 535 5.41 9.57 -3.96
CA MET A 535 4.82 9.41 -2.63
C MET A 535 5.52 10.21 -1.53
N SER A 536 6.78 10.58 -1.71
CA SER A 536 7.61 11.16 -0.64
C SER A 536 8.29 12.48 -1.03
N CYS A 537 8.21 12.90 -2.30
CA CYS A 537 8.92 14.07 -2.83
C CYS A 537 7.97 15.16 -3.39
N GLY A 538 6.72 15.21 -2.90
CA GLY A 538 5.76 16.25 -3.26
C GLY A 538 4.80 15.93 -4.41
N GLY A 539 4.90 14.76 -5.03
CA GLY A 539 3.98 14.31 -6.09
C GLY A 539 2.59 13.88 -5.58
N LEU A 540 2.50 13.51 -4.32
CA LEU A 540 1.31 13.13 -3.56
C LEU A 540 1.37 13.86 -2.23
N LEU A 541 0.39 14.72 -1.98
CA LEU A 541 0.31 15.57 -0.81
C LEU A 541 -0.99 15.30 -0.09
N LEU A 542 -0.94 14.95 1.18
CA LEU A 542 -2.14 14.86 1.99
C LEU A 542 -2.59 16.28 2.36
N GLY A 543 -3.84 16.63 2.00
CA GLY A 543 -4.47 17.86 2.48
C GLY A 543 -4.85 17.69 3.94
N THR A 544 -4.57 18.66 4.80
CA THR A 544 -4.74 18.50 6.26
C THR A 544 -5.62 19.58 6.88
N ALA A 545 -6.54 20.16 6.11
CA ALA A 545 -7.34 21.29 6.57
C ALA A 545 -8.26 20.91 7.74
N LYS A 546 -9.00 19.81 7.60
CA LYS A 546 -9.93 19.28 8.60
C LYS A 546 -9.17 18.74 9.82
N ALA A 547 -8.05 18.04 9.59
CA ALA A 547 -7.23 17.58 10.70
C ALA A 547 -6.67 18.76 11.52
N ARG A 548 -6.23 19.84 10.89
CA ARG A 548 -5.75 21.05 11.59
C ARG A 548 -6.87 21.83 12.29
N GLU A 549 -8.10 21.76 11.80
CA GLU A 549 -9.26 22.31 12.47
C GLU A 549 -9.51 21.61 13.81
N HIS A 550 -9.39 20.28 13.85
CA HIS A 550 -9.66 19.46 15.04
C HIS A 550 -8.40 19.03 15.81
N SER A 551 -7.22 19.49 15.42
CA SER A 551 -5.96 19.16 16.10
C SER A 551 -5.09 20.40 16.29
N PRO A 552 -5.08 20.98 17.50
CA PRO A 552 -4.11 22.02 17.84
C PRO A 552 -2.66 21.50 17.74
N THR A 553 -2.42 20.21 17.94
CA THR A 553 -1.09 19.61 17.73
C THR A 553 -0.65 19.77 16.28
N LEU A 554 -1.47 19.33 15.31
CA LEU A 554 -1.15 19.42 13.89
C LEU A 554 -1.11 20.87 13.41
N ALA A 555 -2.01 21.72 13.90
CA ALA A 555 -2.09 23.12 13.51
C ALA A 555 -0.86 23.94 13.89
N ARG A 556 -0.17 23.56 14.98
CA ARG A 556 1.04 24.24 15.49
C ARG A 556 2.35 23.66 14.95
N LEU A 557 2.31 22.57 14.19
CA LEU A 557 3.54 21.98 13.67
C LEU A 557 4.33 22.97 12.81
N GLY A 558 5.62 23.04 13.09
CA GLY A 558 6.62 23.68 12.25
C GLY A 558 7.38 22.67 11.40
N PRO A 559 8.39 23.14 10.65
CA PRO A 559 9.27 22.25 9.91
C PRO A 559 10.06 21.35 10.88
N VAL A 560 10.44 20.16 10.43
CA VAL A 560 11.51 19.36 11.05
C VAL A 560 12.81 20.16 10.97
N SER A 561 13.34 20.54 12.12
CA SER A 561 14.58 21.32 12.22
C SER A 561 15.81 20.47 11.90
N GLU A 562 16.91 21.13 11.56
CA GLU A 562 18.22 20.46 11.41
C GLU A 562 18.60 19.67 12.68
N SER A 563 18.40 20.25 13.87
CA SER A 563 18.68 19.60 15.15
C SER A 563 17.91 18.28 15.32
N LEU A 564 16.65 18.25 14.86
CA LEU A 564 15.81 17.07 14.95
C LEU A 564 16.23 16.01 13.92
N THR A 565 16.58 16.42 12.69
CA THR A 565 17.17 15.51 11.69
C THR A 565 18.47 14.88 12.20
N ARG A 566 19.35 15.66 12.84
CA ARG A 566 20.58 15.14 13.46
C ARG A 566 20.29 14.20 14.63
N LEU A 567 19.25 14.47 15.41
CA LEU A 567 18.81 13.59 16.50
C LEU A 567 18.34 12.22 15.96
N PHE A 568 17.65 12.19 14.81
CA PHE A 568 17.27 10.92 14.16
C PHE A 568 18.49 10.11 13.75
N VAL A 569 19.50 10.75 13.14
CA VAL A 569 20.76 10.09 12.76
C VAL A 569 21.49 9.57 13.99
N SER A 570 21.64 10.40 15.03
CA SER A 570 22.31 10.02 16.29
C SER A 570 21.63 8.81 16.95
N SER A 571 20.29 8.81 16.99
CA SER A 571 19.50 7.70 17.51
C SER A 571 19.73 6.39 16.75
N TRP A 572 19.89 6.43 15.42
CA TRP A 572 20.27 5.25 14.63
C TRP A 572 21.73 4.81 14.88
N GLN A 573 22.65 5.73 15.17
CA GLN A 573 24.03 5.42 15.58
C GLN A 573 24.04 4.76 16.96
N ASP A 574 23.30 5.29 17.93
CA ASP A 574 23.15 4.72 19.28
C ASP A 574 22.54 3.31 19.25
N MET A 575 21.67 3.03 18.28
CA MET A 575 21.13 1.69 18.03
C MET A 575 22.12 0.73 17.35
N GLY A 576 23.31 1.20 16.95
CA GLY A 576 24.28 0.45 16.15
C GLY A 576 23.82 0.15 14.72
N PHE A 577 22.80 0.88 14.23
CA PHE A 577 22.29 0.70 12.87
C PHE A 577 23.13 1.48 11.86
N LEU A 578 23.48 2.73 12.18
CA LEU A 578 24.44 3.55 11.42
C LEU A 578 25.81 3.50 12.09
N ALA A 579 26.87 3.70 11.29
CA ALA A 579 28.24 3.85 11.77
C ALA A 579 28.50 5.21 12.42
#